data_AF-A0A9E3AAZ8-F1
#
_entry.id   AF-A0A9E3AAZ8-F1
#
_cell.length_a   1.000
_cell.length_b   1.000
_cell.length_c   1.000
_cell.angle_alpha   90.00
_cell.angle_beta   90.00
_cell.angle_gamma   90.00
#
_symmetry.space_group_name_H-M   'P 1'
#
loop_
_entity.id
_entity.type
_entity.pdbx_description
1 polymer ?
#
loop_
_entity_poly.entity_id
_entity_poly.type
_entity_poly.pdbx_seq_one_letter_code
_entity_poly.pdbx_strand_id
1 'polypeptide(L)'
;MNRLSASVNDLKTNDRQWQAFTTEGHCIVLAPPGSGKTKLLTTRMAFDLMNKIPEPYGAACVTLTIAAAEELRRRIEELGVPGRATVFIGTVHSFALNRIVVPFAALVGRPELAHASIANKAEEKAAFNSALNSVFPRRADDRDRPWGHRVNAPPGMIPYCSPIRQPEGAIVSAGYGTRC
;
A
#
# COMPACT_ATOMS: atom_id res chain seq x y z
N MET A 1 -4.20 28.72 27.65
CA MET A 1 -2.88 28.36 27.07
C MET A 1 -3.10 27.59 25.78
N ASN A 2 -2.39 27.94 24.70
CA ASN A 2 -2.50 27.25 23.42
C ASN A 2 -1.89 25.83 23.55
N ARG A 3 -2.63 24.76 23.22
CA ARG A 3 -2.18 23.37 23.39
C ARG A 3 -0.86 23.08 22.69
N LEU A 4 -0.64 23.71 21.53
CA LEU A 4 0.64 23.65 20.82
C LEU A 4 1.81 24.16 21.66
N SER A 5 1.67 25.31 22.33
CA SER A 5 2.73 25.89 23.17
C SER A 5 3.11 24.96 24.33
N ALA A 6 2.14 24.29 24.94
CA ALA A 6 2.39 23.30 25.99
C ALA A 6 3.16 22.08 25.45
N SER A 7 2.78 21.57 24.28
CA SER A 7 3.48 20.45 23.64
C SER A 7 4.92 20.80 23.26
N VAL A 8 5.16 22.01 22.75
CA VAL A 8 6.51 22.50 22.44
C VAL A 8 7.36 22.63 23.70
N ASN A 9 6.79 23.14 24.81
CA ASN A 9 7.52 23.25 26.07
C ASN A 9 7.89 21.88 26.66
N ASP A 10 7.04 20.87 26.50
CA ASP A 10 7.36 19.51 26.92
C ASP A 10 8.58 18.94 26.18
N LEU A 11 8.69 19.18 24.86
CA LEU A 11 9.85 18.72 24.08
C LEU A 11 11.17 19.35 24.53
N LYS A 12 11.15 20.54 25.14
CA LYS A 12 12.35 21.21 25.68
C LYS A 12 12.94 20.48 26.89
N THR A 13 12.18 19.60 27.55
CA THR A 13 12.67 18.86 28.72
C THR A 13 13.67 17.76 28.35
N ASN A 14 13.75 17.39 27.06
CA ASN A 14 14.65 16.39 26.54
C ASN A 14 15.47 16.95 25.39
N ASP A 15 16.78 17.11 25.62
CA ASP A 15 17.69 17.74 24.66
C ASP A 15 17.68 17.09 23.27
N ARG A 16 17.54 15.76 23.18
CA ARG A 16 17.48 15.05 21.88
C ARG A 16 16.18 15.31 21.14
N GLN A 17 15.06 15.39 21.86
CA GLN A 17 13.78 15.74 21.26
C GLN A 17 13.77 17.21 20.83
N TRP A 18 14.32 18.11 21.65
CA TRP A 18 14.45 19.51 21.30
C TRP A 18 15.36 19.73 20.09
N GLN A 19 16.49 19.02 20.03
CA GLN A 19 17.38 19.03 18.87
C GLN A 19 16.64 18.57 17.62
N ALA A 20 15.98 17.41 17.66
CA ALA A 20 15.21 16.91 16.51
C ALA A 20 14.05 17.86 16.13
N PHE A 21 13.41 18.51 17.10
CA PHE A 21 12.37 19.50 16.84
C PHE A 21 12.92 20.80 16.23
N THR A 22 14.13 21.23 16.56
CA THR A 22 14.70 22.49 16.08
C THR A 22 15.46 22.36 14.76
N THR A 23 15.90 21.16 14.39
CA THR A 23 16.55 20.88 13.11
C THR A 23 15.78 21.43 11.90
N GLU A 24 16.53 21.99 10.96
CA GLU A 24 16.05 22.48 9.67
C GLU A 24 16.46 21.53 8.55
N GLY A 25 15.72 21.56 7.43
CA GLY A 25 15.96 20.66 6.31
C GLY A 25 15.55 19.20 6.57
N HIS A 26 16.24 18.27 5.93
CA HIS A 26 15.94 16.84 6.02
C HIS A 26 16.44 16.25 7.34
N CYS A 27 15.55 15.56 8.06
CA CYS A 27 15.86 14.98 9.36
C CYS A 27 15.36 13.54 9.44
N ILE A 28 16.18 12.65 10.02
CA ILE A 28 15.81 11.26 10.33
C ILE A 28 15.89 11.11 11.85
N VAL A 29 14.79 10.65 12.46
CA VAL A 29 14.70 10.42 13.91
C VAL A 29 14.73 8.92 14.19
N LEU A 30 15.88 8.44 14.66
CA LEU A 30 16.06 7.05 15.11
C LEU A 30 15.90 6.99 16.63
N ALA A 31 14.92 6.24 17.11
CA ALA A 31 14.69 6.12 18.55
C ALA A 31 13.98 4.82 18.97
N PRO A 32 14.22 4.28 20.17
CA PRO A 32 13.54 3.10 20.70
C PRO A 32 12.01 3.29 20.84
N PRO A 33 11.20 2.22 20.91
CA PRO A 33 9.78 2.31 21.26
C PRO A 33 9.55 3.14 22.53
N GLY A 34 8.42 3.86 22.61
CA GLY A 34 8.09 4.69 23.79
C GLY A 34 8.82 6.03 23.89
N SER A 35 9.80 6.33 23.02
CA SER A 35 10.60 7.57 23.07
C SER A 35 9.89 8.87 22.66
N GLY A 36 8.57 8.85 22.44
CA GLY A 36 7.79 10.03 22.05
C GLY A 36 7.89 10.47 20.57
N LYS A 37 8.39 9.61 19.66
CA LYS A 37 8.50 9.92 18.20
C LYS A 37 7.23 10.53 17.61
N THR A 38 6.08 9.93 17.90
CA THR A 38 4.79 10.40 17.40
C THR A 38 4.47 11.79 17.91
N LYS A 39 4.69 12.06 19.21
CA LYS A 39 4.47 13.40 19.82
C LYS A 39 5.39 14.44 19.20
N LEU A 40 6.65 14.10 18.99
CA LEU A 40 7.61 14.97 18.34
C LEU A 40 7.16 15.31 16.90
N LEU A 41 6.77 14.30 16.13
CA LEU A 41 6.33 14.47 14.74
C LEU A 41 5.07 15.33 14.65
N THR A 42 4.04 15.07 15.46
CA THR A 42 2.79 15.83 15.44
C THR A 42 3.00 17.27 15.91
N THR A 43 3.82 17.47 16.95
CA THR A 43 4.13 18.81 17.47
C THR A 43 4.94 19.62 16.45
N ARG A 44 5.93 19.01 15.79
CA ARG A 44 6.72 19.67 14.76
C ARG A 44 5.85 20.06 13.56
N MET A 45 5.04 19.13 13.06
CA MET A 45 4.15 19.40 11.93
C MET A 45 3.15 20.52 12.26
N ALA A 46 2.52 20.48 13.45
CA ALA A 46 1.60 21.53 13.88
C ALA A 46 2.30 22.90 14.01
N PHE A 47 3.51 22.91 14.59
CA PHE A 47 4.30 24.13 14.71
C PHE A 47 4.66 24.72 13.34
N ASP A 48 5.13 23.91 12.40
CA ASP A 48 5.49 24.36 11.08
C ASP A 48 4.26 24.87 10.31
N LEU A 49 3.11 24.17 10.39
CA LEU A 49 1.87 24.61 9.75
C LEU A 49 1.33 25.94 10.27
N MET A 50 1.54 26.25 11.56
CA MET A 50 1.06 27.49 12.17
C MET A 50 2.04 28.66 12.05
N ASN A 51 3.35 28.39 11.95
CA ASN A 51 4.37 29.44 12.07
C ASN A 51 5.30 29.56 10.86
N LYS A 52 5.46 28.50 10.06
CA LYS A 52 6.47 28.45 8.98
C LYS A 52 5.92 28.23 7.59
N ILE A 53 4.76 27.56 7.46
CA ILE A 53 4.17 27.16 6.17
C ILE A 53 2.94 28.02 5.88
N PRO A 54 3.08 29.14 5.13
CA PRO A 54 1.95 29.99 4.76
C PRO A 54 1.03 29.30 3.73
N GLU A 55 -0.20 29.76 3.59
CA GLU A 55 -1.04 29.38 2.45
C GLU A 55 -0.51 30.01 1.15
N PRO A 56 -0.60 29.32 0.00
CA PRO A 56 -1.28 28.04 -0.25
C PRO A 56 -0.41 26.79 -0.06
N TYR A 57 0.78 26.91 0.52
CA TYR A 57 1.62 25.75 0.79
C TYR A 57 1.03 24.87 1.90
N GLY A 58 1.49 23.63 1.97
CA GLY A 58 0.99 22.65 2.93
C GLY A 58 2.02 21.59 3.25
N ALA A 59 1.60 20.56 3.97
CA ALA A 59 2.45 19.47 4.41
C ALA A 59 1.77 18.12 4.17
N ALA A 60 2.57 17.10 3.88
CA ALA A 60 2.13 15.72 3.76
C ALA A 60 2.75 14.86 4.86
N CYS A 61 1.91 14.20 5.64
CA CYS A 61 2.29 13.19 6.61
C CYS A 61 1.81 11.83 6.12
N VAL A 62 2.75 10.91 5.89
CA VAL A 62 2.48 9.63 5.25
C VAL A 62 2.93 8.49 6.16
N THR A 63 2.09 7.48 6.31
CA THR A 63 2.37 6.28 7.11
C THR A 63 1.95 5.00 6.38
N LEU A 64 2.21 3.84 6.95
CA LEU A 64 1.88 2.54 6.36
C LEU A 64 0.45 2.08 6.68
N THR A 65 -0.08 2.45 7.84
CA THR A 65 -1.38 1.95 8.32
C THR A 65 -2.42 3.04 8.44
N ILE A 66 -3.68 2.68 8.22
CA ILE A 66 -4.83 3.60 8.35
C ILE A 66 -4.96 4.08 9.80
N ALA A 67 -4.89 3.16 10.77
CA ALA A 67 -5.00 3.50 12.19
C ALA A 67 -3.93 4.51 12.65
N ALA A 68 -2.69 4.38 12.17
CA ALA A 68 -1.65 5.36 12.47
C ALA A 68 -1.95 6.73 11.82
N ALA A 69 -2.50 6.75 10.61
CA ALA A 69 -2.86 8.00 9.94
C ALA A 69 -4.00 8.73 10.67
N GLU A 70 -5.01 7.99 11.13
CA GLU A 70 -6.11 8.52 11.93
C GLU A 70 -5.62 9.07 13.26
N GLU A 71 -4.75 8.33 13.95
CA GLU A 71 -4.15 8.79 15.21
C GLU A 71 -3.31 10.06 15.03
N LEU A 72 -2.51 10.13 13.96
CA LEU A 72 -1.72 11.32 13.63
C LEU A 72 -2.61 12.52 13.33
N ARG A 73 -3.69 12.31 12.56
CA ARG A 73 -4.67 13.35 12.24
C ARG A 73 -5.30 13.90 13.50
N ARG A 74 -5.85 13.03 14.35
CA ARG A 74 -6.48 13.40 15.62
C ARG A 74 -5.54 14.24 16.49
N ARG A 75 -4.29 13.79 16.66
CA ARG A 75 -3.30 14.52 17.47
C ARG A 75 -2.98 15.91 16.94
N ILE A 76 -2.93 16.07 15.63
CA ILE A 76 -2.65 17.38 15.00
C ILE A 76 -3.85 18.32 15.17
N GLU A 77 -5.06 17.81 15.01
CA GLU A 77 -6.30 18.57 15.27
C GLU A 77 -6.40 18.99 16.74
N GLU A 78 -6.05 18.09 17.67
CA GLU A 78 -6.02 18.38 19.11
C GLU A 78 -5.04 19.50 19.47
N LEU A 79 -3.96 19.69 18.70
CA LEU A 79 -2.98 20.77 18.86
C LEU A 79 -3.50 22.13 18.36
N GLY A 80 -4.70 22.18 17.76
CA GLY A 80 -5.34 23.41 17.32
C GLY A 80 -4.96 23.84 15.90
N VAL A 81 -4.46 22.93 15.08
CA VAL A 81 -4.17 23.22 13.67
C VAL A 81 -5.50 23.31 12.92
N PRO A 82 -5.78 24.43 12.22
CA PRO A 82 -7.00 24.57 11.44
C PRO A 82 -7.02 23.56 10.29
N GLY A 83 -8.21 23.08 9.92
CA GLY A 83 -8.38 22.22 8.75
C GLY A 83 -8.01 22.97 7.47
N ARG A 84 -6.87 22.61 6.86
CA ARG A 84 -6.37 23.17 5.59
C ARG A 84 -6.43 22.11 4.50
N ALA A 85 -6.99 22.44 3.34
CA ALA A 85 -7.07 21.51 2.20
C ALA A 85 -5.68 21.07 1.66
N THR A 86 -4.67 21.90 1.93
CA THR A 86 -3.27 21.71 1.54
C THR A 86 -2.52 20.74 2.46
N VAL A 87 -3.13 20.35 3.59
CA VAL A 87 -2.57 19.35 4.51
C VAL A 87 -3.08 17.97 4.13
N PHE A 88 -2.15 17.02 3.97
CA PHE A 88 -2.47 15.61 3.78
C PHE A 88 -1.93 14.79 4.94
N ILE A 89 -2.79 13.96 5.53
CA ILE A 89 -2.40 12.95 6.52
C ILE A 89 -3.05 11.65 6.08
N GLY A 90 -2.26 10.62 5.78
CA GLY A 90 -2.79 9.41 5.18
C GLY A 90 -1.76 8.30 4.99
N THR A 91 -2.17 7.24 4.32
CA THR A 91 -1.25 6.15 3.97
C THR A 91 -0.44 6.46 2.72
N VAL A 92 0.65 5.73 2.51
CA VAL A 92 1.44 5.80 1.25
C VAL A 92 0.54 5.58 0.02
N HIS A 93 -0.34 4.58 0.06
CA HIS A 93 -1.25 4.27 -1.04
C HIS A 93 -2.25 5.39 -1.29
N SER A 94 -2.86 5.93 -0.23
CA SER A 94 -3.79 7.06 -0.35
C SER A 94 -3.11 8.32 -0.88
N PHE A 95 -1.85 8.56 -0.51
CA PHE A 95 -1.06 9.67 -1.03
C PHE A 95 -0.79 9.49 -2.53
N ALA A 96 -0.25 8.33 -2.91
CA ALA A 96 0.05 8.01 -4.29
C ALA A 96 -1.19 8.15 -5.19
N LEU A 97 -2.33 7.60 -4.78
CA LEU A 97 -3.54 7.68 -5.58
C LEU A 97 -4.08 9.12 -5.69
N ASN A 98 -4.30 9.79 -4.56
CA ASN A 98 -5.05 11.05 -4.55
C ASN A 98 -4.21 12.30 -4.82
N ARG A 99 -2.89 12.24 -4.56
CA ARG A 99 -1.99 13.39 -4.75
C ARG A 99 -1.09 13.24 -5.97
N ILE A 100 -0.96 12.04 -6.54
CA ILE A 100 -0.10 11.78 -7.70
C ILE A 100 -0.89 11.20 -8.87
N VAL A 101 -1.50 10.01 -8.74
CA VAL A 101 -2.10 9.33 -9.89
C VAL A 101 -3.30 10.11 -10.43
N VAL A 102 -4.29 10.41 -9.60
CA VAL A 102 -5.52 11.08 -10.04
C VAL A 102 -5.25 12.48 -10.61
N PRO A 103 -4.48 13.38 -9.94
CA PRO A 103 -4.27 14.73 -10.47
C PRO A 103 -3.41 14.77 -11.73
N PHE A 104 -2.52 13.80 -11.95
CA PHE A 104 -1.59 13.77 -13.09
C PHE A 104 -1.99 12.73 -14.16
N ALA A 105 -3.13 12.05 -14.02
CA ALA A 105 -3.64 11.03 -14.94
C ALA A 105 -3.72 11.49 -16.41
N ALA A 106 -4.27 12.69 -16.62
CA ALA A 106 -4.40 13.26 -17.96
C ALA A 106 -3.04 13.55 -18.61
N LEU A 107 -2.03 13.93 -17.82
CA LEU A 107 -0.70 14.28 -18.31
C LEU A 107 0.08 13.07 -18.84
N VAL A 108 -0.26 11.87 -18.37
CA VAL A 108 0.35 10.61 -18.84
C VAL A 108 -0.50 9.93 -19.93
N GLY A 109 -1.48 10.62 -20.50
CA GLY A 109 -2.35 10.08 -21.55
C GLY A 109 -3.35 9.02 -21.04
N ARG A 110 -3.64 9.02 -19.74
CA ARG A 110 -4.56 8.09 -19.09
C ARG A 110 -5.67 8.82 -18.32
N PRO A 111 -6.47 9.70 -18.97
CA PRO A 111 -7.47 10.52 -18.29
C PRO A 111 -8.55 9.70 -17.56
N GLU A 112 -8.80 8.45 -17.98
CA GLU A 112 -9.73 7.55 -17.33
C GLU A 112 -9.31 7.18 -15.90
N LEU A 113 -8.02 7.31 -15.55
CA LEU A 113 -7.55 7.09 -14.19
C LEU A 113 -8.00 8.17 -13.20
N ALA A 114 -8.46 9.33 -13.69
CA ALA A 114 -9.02 10.37 -12.83
C ALA A 114 -10.30 9.92 -12.09
N HIS A 115 -10.99 8.90 -12.61
CA HIS A 115 -12.21 8.33 -12.05
C HIS A 115 -12.07 6.84 -11.72
N ALA A 116 -10.83 6.33 -11.66
CA ALA A 116 -10.59 4.92 -11.37
C ALA A 116 -10.93 4.58 -9.91
N SER A 117 -11.56 3.42 -9.72
CA SER A 117 -11.74 2.79 -8.43
C SER A 117 -10.62 1.80 -8.15
N ILE A 118 -10.34 1.57 -6.86
CA ILE A 118 -9.41 0.51 -6.44
C ILE A 118 -10.17 -0.82 -6.47
N ALA A 119 -9.67 -1.77 -7.27
CA ALA A 119 -10.25 -3.11 -7.35
C ALA A 119 -10.06 -3.87 -6.02
N ASN A 120 -11.11 -4.58 -5.60
CA ASN A 120 -11.02 -5.53 -4.50
C ASN A 120 -10.45 -6.89 -4.97
N LYS A 121 -10.15 -7.79 -4.03
CA LYS A 121 -9.56 -9.10 -4.37
C LYS A 121 -10.43 -9.97 -5.30
N ALA A 122 -11.75 -9.85 -5.23
CA ALA A 122 -12.65 -10.61 -6.09
C ALA A 122 -12.62 -10.06 -7.52
N GLU A 123 -12.64 -8.74 -7.68
CA GLU A 123 -12.50 -8.04 -8.96
C GLU A 123 -11.13 -8.31 -9.59
N GLU A 124 -10.05 -8.24 -8.80
CA GLU A 124 -8.70 -8.59 -9.22
C GLU A 124 -8.64 -10.02 -9.76
N LYS A 125 -9.19 -11.00 -9.01
CA LYS A 125 -9.23 -12.40 -9.43
C LYS A 125 -10.06 -12.60 -10.70
N ALA A 126 -11.19 -11.90 -10.82
CA ALA A 126 -12.04 -11.96 -12.01
C ALA A 126 -11.33 -11.40 -13.24
N ALA A 127 -10.68 -10.23 -13.11
CA ALA A 127 -9.90 -9.61 -14.18
C ALA A 127 -8.72 -10.50 -14.60
N PHE A 128 -7.99 -11.06 -13.62
CA PHE A 128 -6.89 -11.98 -13.87
C PHE A 128 -7.34 -13.23 -14.63
N ASN A 129 -8.42 -13.87 -14.20
CA ASN A 129 -8.97 -15.05 -14.89
C ASN A 129 -9.48 -14.71 -16.29
N SER A 130 -10.07 -13.53 -16.49
CA SER A 130 -10.50 -13.05 -17.81
C SER A 130 -9.30 -12.91 -18.75
N ALA A 131 -8.22 -12.28 -18.29
CA ALA A 131 -6.99 -12.13 -19.05
C ALA A 131 -6.30 -13.48 -19.34
N LEU A 132 -6.30 -14.41 -18.39
CA LEU A 132 -5.74 -15.75 -18.61
C LEU A 132 -6.50 -16.50 -19.71
N ASN A 133 -7.83 -16.43 -19.71
CA ASN A 133 -8.65 -17.14 -20.70
C ASN A 133 -8.57 -16.52 -22.10
N SER A 134 -8.24 -15.23 -22.22
CA SER A 134 -8.08 -14.59 -23.54
C SER A 134 -6.77 -14.98 -24.22
N VAL A 135 -5.70 -15.20 -23.43
CA VAL A 135 -4.40 -15.66 -23.94
C VAL A 135 -4.39 -17.19 -24.12
N PHE A 136 -4.99 -17.91 -23.18
CA PHE A 136 -5.09 -19.37 -23.20
C PHE A 136 -6.56 -19.79 -23.25
N PRO A 137 -7.21 -19.75 -24.45
CA PRO A 137 -8.56 -20.26 -24.60
C PRO A 137 -8.60 -21.73 -24.15
N ARG A 138 -9.70 -22.13 -23.48
CA ARG A 138 -9.98 -23.41 -22.80
C ARG A 138 -9.88 -24.71 -23.65
N ARG A 139 -8.93 -24.79 -24.58
CA ARG A 139 -8.64 -25.94 -25.46
C ARG A 139 -7.18 -26.42 -25.40
N ALA A 140 -6.34 -25.84 -24.54
CA ALA A 140 -5.13 -26.54 -24.12
C ALA A 140 -5.57 -27.62 -23.12
N ASP A 141 -5.47 -28.88 -23.55
CA ASP A 141 -5.57 -30.05 -22.71
C ASP A 141 -4.80 -29.79 -21.40
N ASP A 142 -5.38 -30.14 -20.25
CA ASP A 142 -4.77 -29.90 -18.92
C ASP A 142 -3.40 -30.61 -18.78
N ARG A 143 -3.05 -31.48 -19.75
CA ARG A 143 -1.76 -32.16 -19.93
C ARG A 143 -0.63 -31.28 -20.46
N ASP A 144 -0.91 -30.12 -21.06
CA ASP A 144 0.09 -29.25 -21.69
C ASP A 144 0.54 -28.07 -20.81
N ARG A 145 0.07 -27.99 -19.54
CA ARG A 145 0.52 -26.93 -18.62
C ARG A 145 1.86 -27.31 -17.97
N PRO A 146 2.94 -26.53 -18.18
CA PRO A 146 4.27 -26.88 -17.66
C PRO A 146 4.40 -26.78 -16.13
N TRP A 147 3.48 -26.09 -15.45
CA TRP A 147 3.50 -25.91 -13.99
C TRP A 147 2.11 -26.16 -13.40
N GLY A 148 1.99 -27.23 -12.61
CA GLY A 148 0.76 -27.90 -12.21
C GLY A 148 -0.17 -27.17 -11.22
N HIS A 149 -0.55 -25.92 -11.49
CA HIS A 149 -1.71 -25.32 -10.84
C HIS A 149 -3.00 -25.83 -11.50
N ARG A 150 -3.46 -27.02 -11.10
CA ARG A 150 -4.81 -27.51 -11.44
C ARG A 150 -5.84 -26.79 -10.57
N VAL A 151 -6.69 -26.00 -11.21
CA VAL A 151 -7.72 -25.19 -10.54
C VAL A 151 -8.92 -26.02 -10.04
N ASN A 152 -8.98 -27.33 -10.35
CA ASN A 152 -10.07 -28.24 -9.96
C ASN A 152 -9.60 -29.72 -9.86
N ALA A 153 -8.65 -30.05 -8.98
CA ALA A 153 -8.35 -31.45 -8.68
C ALA A 153 -9.20 -31.94 -7.48
N PRO A 154 -9.91 -33.07 -7.56
CA PRO A 154 -10.55 -33.66 -6.39
C PRO A 154 -9.48 -34.07 -5.35
N PRO A 155 -9.78 -33.98 -4.04
CA PRO A 155 -8.81 -34.31 -2.99
C PRO A 155 -8.32 -35.76 -3.11
N GLY A 156 -7.00 -35.99 -3.06
CA GLY A 156 -6.40 -37.34 -2.96
C GLY A 156 -5.75 -37.91 -4.23
N MET A 157 -5.76 -37.19 -5.37
CA MET A 157 -5.07 -37.64 -6.59
C MET A 157 -3.68 -37.00 -6.76
N ILE A 158 -2.62 -37.80 -6.60
CA ILE A 158 -1.23 -37.39 -6.84
C ILE A 158 -0.87 -37.74 -8.30
N PRO A 159 -0.33 -36.79 -9.11
CA PRO A 159 0.11 -37.12 -10.46
C PRO A 159 1.30 -38.10 -10.41
N TYR A 160 1.25 -39.19 -11.20
CA TYR A 160 2.44 -39.98 -11.48
C TYR A 160 3.00 -39.58 -12.85
N CYS A 161 4.29 -39.28 -12.89
CA CYS A 161 5.01 -38.99 -14.12
C CYS A 161 5.31 -40.32 -14.81
N SER A 162 4.61 -40.64 -15.90
CA SER A 162 5.01 -41.75 -16.77
C SER A 162 6.16 -41.29 -17.68
N PRO A 163 7.14 -42.17 -17.99
CA PRO A 163 8.33 -41.76 -18.75
C PRO A 163 7.97 -41.35 -20.18
N ILE A 164 8.66 -40.31 -20.65
CA ILE A 164 8.50 -39.62 -21.92
C ILE A 164 8.63 -40.62 -23.09
N ARG A 165 7.62 -40.69 -23.97
CA ARG A 165 7.62 -41.52 -25.20
C ARG A 165 7.91 -40.63 -26.42
N GLN A 166 8.89 -41.02 -27.23
CA GLN A 166 9.21 -40.43 -28.53
C GLN A 166 8.15 -40.78 -29.60
N PRO A 167 8.09 -40.06 -30.74
CA PRO A 167 6.94 -40.07 -31.62
C PRO A 167 7.06 -41.21 -32.63
N GLU A 168 6.21 -42.21 -32.52
CA GLU A 168 5.61 -42.89 -33.68
C GLU A 168 4.39 -43.72 -33.23
N GLY A 169 3.39 -43.79 -34.11
CA GLY A 169 1.99 -44.01 -33.81
C GLY A 169 1.65 -45.17 -32.87
N ALA A 170 0.95 -44.85 -31.77
CA ALA A 170 0.09 -45.79 -31.06
C ALA A 170 -1.00 -45.00 -30.32
N ILE A 171 -2.26 -45.34 -30.56
CA ILE A 171 -3.40 -44.83 -29.79
C ILE A 171 -3.27 -45.40 -28.38
N VAL A 172 -3.17 -44.53 -27.36
CA VAL A 172 -3.18 -44.94 -25.94
C VAL A 172 -4.27 -44.18 -25.21
N SER A 173 -5.23 -44.91 -24.66
CA SER A 173 -6.28 -44.41 -23.76
C SER A 173 -5.68 -44.07 -22.39
N ALA A 174 -5.99 -42.88 -21.86
CA ALA A 174 -5.62 -42.49 -20.50
C ALA A 174 -6.56 -43.15 -19.48
N GLY A 175 -5.99 -43.88 -18.51
CA GLY A 175 -6.71 -44.43 -17.36
C GLY A 175 -6.29 -43.76 -16.05
N TYR A 176 -7.15 -43.84 -15.04
CA TYR A 176 -6.89 -43.39 -13.67
C TYR A 176 -6.66 -44.61 -12.76
N GLY A 177 -5.74 -44.51 -11.80
CA GLY A 177 -5.52 -45.55 -10.79
C GLY A 177 -5.21 -44.95 -9.42
N THR A 178 -5.71 -45.59 -8.37
CA THR A 178 -5.29 -45.38 -6.98
C THR A 178 -4.04 -46.20 -6.73
N ARG A 179 -2.95 -45.58 -6.27
CA ARG A 179 -1.81 -46.34 -5.76
C ARG A 179 -2.18 -46.97 -4.42
N CYS A 180 -1.90 -48.26 -4.28
CA CYS A 180 -1.77 -48.91 -2.98
C CYS A 180 -0.72 -48.21 -2.12
#